data_AF-A0A7G6XFL5-F1
#
_entry.id   AF-A0A7G6XFL5-F1
#
_cell.length_a   1.000
_cell.length_b   1.000
_cell.length_c   1.000
_cell.angle_alpha   90.00
_cell.angle_beta   90.00
_cell.angle_gamma   90.00
#
_symmetry.space_group_name_H-M   'P 1'
#
loop_
_entity.id
_entity.type
_entity.pdbx_description
1 polymer ?
#
loop_
_entity_poly.entity_id
_entity_poly.type
_entity_poly.pdbx_seq_one_letter_code
_entity_poly.pdbx_strand_id
1 'polypeptide(L)'
;MTTLLLSLLLVLAQTALPAALPVVRPLPAPLSVARWWDPPPTPYAAGHRGVDLAAPVGAELRAVAAGRVHHAGPVAGRGVLSLALPNGLRTTYEPVRPLVTEGEEVSAGQVVAVLTEGSHCPAPCLHWGLLSGEVYLNPLALLARPTPRLLPDPRPDGAVSGPVGAAGAGLSPGRPAGRWPGPSP
;
A
#
# COMPACT_ATOMS: atom_id res chain seq x y z
N MET A 1 -15.87 43.08 -34.49
CA MET A 1 -16.68 41.83 -34.47
C MET A 1 -15.82 40.57 -34.48
N THR A 2 -14.66 40.57 -35.15
CA THR A 2 -13.68 39.45 -35.16
C THR A 2 -12.93 39.23 -33.85
N THR A 3 -12.70 40.28 -33.05
CA THR A 3 -12.00 40.20 -31.74
C THR A 3 -12.84 39.56 -30.63
N LEU A 4 -14.17 39.70 -30.70
CA LEU A 4 -15.13 39.05 -29.79
C LEU A 4 -15.25 37.54 -30.05
N LEU A 5 -15.13 37.10 -31.31
CA LEU A 5 -15.10 35.67 -31.65
C LEU A 5 -13.80 34.99 -31.19
N LEU A 6 -12.66 35.68 -31.26
CA LEU A 6 -11.37 35.12 -30.86
C LEU A 6 -11.23 34.99 -29.33
N SER A 7 -11.89 35.86 -28.56
CA SER A 7 -11.94 35.77 -27.10
C SER A 7 -12.95 34.71 -26.61
N LEU A 8 -14.01 34.42 -27.37
CA LEU A 8 -14.97 33.35 -27.04
C LEU A 8 -14.38 31.94 -27.25
N LEU A 9 -13.48 31.76 -28.23
CA LEU A 9 -12.77 30.50 -28.47
C LEU A 9 -11.67 30.19 -27.43
N LEU A 10 -11.16 31.20 -26.71
CA LEU A 10 -10.15 31.02 -25.67
C LEU A 10 -10.74 30.66 -24.28
N VAL A 11 -12.04 30.88 -24.06
CA VAL A 11 -12.73 30.58 -22.79
C VAL A 11 -13.29 29.14 -22.73
N LEU A 12 -13.27 28.39 -23.84
CA LEU A 12 -13.73 27.00 -23.89
C LEU A 12 -12.64 25.96 -23.60
N ALA A 13 -11.38 26.37 -23.45
CA ALA A 13 -10.34 25.52 -22.88
C ALA A 13 -10.43 25.55 -21.35
N GLN A 14 -11.59 25.22 -20.80
CA GLN A 14 -11.68 24.80 -19.40
C GLN A 14 -10.92 23.47 -19.33
N THR A 15 -9.65 23.54 -18.98
CA THR A 15 -8.90 22.37 -18.54
C THR A 15 -9.60 21.89 -17.27
N ALA A 16 -10.57 20.99 -17.43
CA ALA A 16 -11.07 20.22 -16.32
C ALA A 16 -9.83 19.57 -15.69
N LEU A 17 -9.49 20.00 -14.47
CA LEU A 17 -8.51 19.30 -13.67
C LEU A 17 -8.95 17.84 -13.66
N PRO A 18 -8.09 16.88 -14.04
CA PRO A 18 -8.49 15.49 -14.04
C PRO A 18 -8.96 15.16 -12.64
N ALA A 19 -10.24 14.80 -12.52
CA ALA A 19 -10.77 14.33 -11.26
C ALA A 19 -9.88 13.15 -10.82
N ALA A 20 -9.40 13.18 -9.58
CA ALA A 20 -8.62 12.09 -9.04
C ALA A 20 -9.44 10.80 -9.21
N LEU A 21 -8.93 9.85 -9.98
CA LEU A 21 -9.65 8.61 -10.23
C LEU A 21 -9.89 7.89 -8.91
N PRO A 22 -11.05 7.24 -8.73
CA PRO A 22 -11.32 6.50 -7.52
C PRO A 22 -10.28 5.40 -7.36
N VAL A 23 -9.55 5.43 -6.23
CA VAL A 23 -8.65 4.36 -5.82
C VAL A 23 -9.35 3.51 -4.78
N VAL A 24 -9.33 2.19 -5.00
CA VAL A 24 -9.90 1.20 -4.11
C VAL A 24 -8.84 0.22 -3.63
N ARG A 25 -9.20 -0.57 -2.62
CA ARG A 25 -8.32 -1.61 -2.08
C ARG A 25 -8.28 -2.81 -3.05
N PRO A 26 -7.13 -3.50 -3.19
CA PRO A 26 -7.03 -4.69 -4.02
C PRO A 26 -7.76 -5.91 -3.42
N LEU A 27 -7.99 -5.89 -2.11
CA LEU A 27 -8.68 -6.90 -1.31
C LEU A 27 -9.75 -6.24 -0.42
N PRO A 28 -10.77 -6.98 0.03
CA PRO A 28 -11.71 -6.51 1.05
C PRO A 28 -11.02 -6.03 2.34
N ALA A 29 -11.65 -5.12 3.07
CA ALA A 29 -11.14 -4.69 4.37
C ALA A 29 -11.42 -5.73 5.47
N PRO A 30 -10.58 -5.80 6.52
CA PRO A 30 -9.34 -5.05 6.68
C PRO A 30 -8.18 -5.64 5.85
N LEU A 31 -7.27 -4.78 5.38
CA LEU A 31 -6.02 -5.24 4.79
C LEU A 31 -5.05 -5.64 5.91
N SER A 32 -4.62 -6.91 5.92
CA SER A 32 -3.61 -7.41 6.84
C SER A 32 -2.26 -7.47 6.13
N VAL A 33 -1.33 -6.60 6.52
CA VAL A 33 0.01 -6.55 5.92
C VAL A 33 0.91 -7.56 6.63
N ALA A 34 1.24 -8.65 5.93
CA ALA A 34 2.14 -9.69 6.42
C ALA A 34 3.62 -9.26 6.32
N ARG A 35 3.96 -8.51 5.26
CA ARG A 35 5.30 -7.93 5.08
C ARG A 35 5.20 -6.53 4.50
N TRP A 36 5.85 -5.59 5.17
CA TRP A 36 5.87 -4.19 4.77
C TRP A 36 6.83 -3.92 3.62
N TRP A 37 6.60 -2.80 2.94
CA TRP A 37 7.50 -2.22 1.96
C TRP A 37 8.86 -1.94 2.58
N ASP A 38 9.91 -2.37 1.90
CA ASP A 38 11.31 -2.22 2.32
C ASP A 38 12.13 -1.89 1.07
N PRO A 39 12.32 -0.61 0.72
CA PRO A 39 12.91 -0.22 -0.56
C PRO A 39 14.36 -0.73 -0.64
N PRO A 40 14.75 -1.43 -1.71
CA PRO A 40 16.13 -1.85 -1.85
C PRO A 40 17.04 -0.61 -2.06
N PRO A 41 18.23 -0.55 -1.44
CA PRO A 41 19.13 0.61 -1.54
C PRO A 41 19.72 0.81 -2.93
N THR A 42 19.70 -0.23 -3.77
CA THR A 42 20.07 -0.18 -5.19
C THR A 42 19.10 -1.07 -5.99
N PRO A 43 19.02 -0.93 -7.33
CA PRO A 43 18.06 -1.69 -8.14
C PRO A 43 18.14 -3.22 -7.96
N TYR A 44 19.34 -3.75 -7.68
CA TYR A 44 19.61 -5.18 -7.56
C TYR A 44 19.84 -5.65 -6.12
N ALA A 45 19.82 -4.75 -5.14
CA ALA A 45 19.95 -5.13 -3.74
C ALA A 45 18.71 -5.88 -3.24
N ALA A 46 18.90 -6.56 -2.10
CA ALA A 46 17.81 -7.12 -1.33
C ALA A 46 16.87 -6.03 -0.81
N GLY A 47 15.62 -6.41 -0.57
CA GLY A 47 14.55 -5.55 -0.09
C GLY A 47 13.21 -6.20 -0.39
N HIS A 48 12.16 -5.40 -0.31
CA HIS A 48 10.79 -5.77 -0.61
C HIS A 48 10.12 -4.69 -1.46
N ARG A 49 9.99 -4.98 -2.77
CA ARG A 49 9.53 -4.06 -3.82
C ARG A 49 8.00 -3.94 -3.91
N GLY A 50 7.32 -4.18 -2.80
CA GLY A 50 5.87 -4.14 -2.67
C GLY A 50 5.46 -4.33 -1.22
N VAL A 51 4.22 -4.76 -1.00
CA VAL A 51 3.75 -5.26 0.30
C VAL A 51 3.15 -6.64 0.11
N ASP A 52 3.23 -7.48 1.14
CA ASP A 52 2.55 -8.77 1.16
C ASP A 52 1.28 -8.63 2.00
N LEU A 53 0.13 -8.87 1.39
CA LEU A 53 -1.18 -8.82 2.04
C LEU A 53 -1.67 -10.24 2.29
N ALA A 54 -1.94 -10.59 3.55
CA ALA A 54 -2.47 -11.90 3.89
C ALA A 54 -3.88 -12.08 3.29
N ALA A 55 -4.07 -13.15 2.53
CA ALA A 55 -5.35 -13.51 1.92
C ALA A 55 -5.36 -15.00 1.56
N PRO A 56 -6.51 -15.70 1.68
CA PRO A 56 -6.59 -17.10 1.31
C PRO A 56 -6.46 -17.27 -0.21
N VAL A 57 -5.92 -18.43 -0.63
CA VAL A 57 -6.00 -18.84 -2.04
C VAL A 57 -7.46 -18.89 -2.48
N GLY A 58 -7.71 -18.45 -3.72
CA GLY A 58 -9.07 -18.26 -4.22
C GLY A 58 -9.67 -16.88 -3.96
N ALA A 59 -9.00 -16.01 -3.19
CA ALA A 59 -9.47 -14.64 -2.98
C ALA A 59 -9.54 -13.86 -4.31
N GLU A 60 -10.66 -13.18 -4.53
CA GLU A 60 -10.83 -12.26 -5.65
C GLU A 60 -10.03 -10.98 -5.44
N LEU A 61 -9.27 -10.60 -6.47
CA LEU A 61 -8.41 -9.42 -6.47
C LEU A 61 -8.99 -8.36 -7.40
N ARG A 62 -9.01 -7.12 -6.91
CA ARG A 62 -9.62 -5.99 -7.60
C ARG A 62 -8.58 -5.06 -8.21
N ALA A 63 -8.88 -4.51 -9.38
CA ALA A 63 -8.13 -3.40 -9.94
C ALA A 63 -8.23 -2.19 -9.00
N VAL A 64 -7.09 -1.73 -8.49
CA VAL A 64 -7.04 -0.61 -7.52
C VAL A 64 -7.47 0.72 -8.11
N ALA A 65 -7.35 0.90 -9.42
CA ALA A 65 -7.82 2.07 -10.17
C ALA A 65 -8.17 1.63 -11.59
N ALA A 66 -8.86 2.50 -12.34
CA ALA A 66 -9.07 2.28 -13.77
C ALA A 66 -7.72 2.34 -14.51
N GLY A 67 -7.59 1.53 -15.55
CA GLY A 67 -6.36 1.44 -16.33
C GLY A 67 -6.41 0.32 -17.36
N ARG A 68 -5.25 0.02 -17.95
CA ARG A 68 -5.09 -1.02 -18.96
C ARG A 68 -4.26 -2.17 -18.42
N VAL A 69 -4.62 -3.40 -18.74
CA VAL A 69 -3.79 -4.57 -18.48
C VAL A 69 -2.49 -4.47 -19.28
N HIS A 70 -1.37 -4.33 -18.56
CA HIS A 70 -0.03 -4.29 -19.15
C HIS A 70 0.56 -5.68 -19.35
N HIS A 71 0.23 -6.64 -18.47
CA HIS A 71 0.67 -8.03 -18.57
C HIS A 71 -0.33 -8.91 -17.82
N ALA A 72 -0.69 -10.06 -18.39
CA ALA A 72 -1.52 -11.08 -17.73
C ALA A 72 -1.03 -12.47 -18.13
N GLY A 73 -0.29 -13.13 -17.25
CA GLY A 73 0.26 -14.46 -17.55
C GLY A 73 1.46 -14.84 -16.70
N PRO A 74 2.12 -15.97 -17.02
CA PRO A 74 3.25 -16.47 -16.24
C PRO A 74 4.51 -15.61 -16.43
N VAL A 75 5.24 -15.38 -15.33
CA VAL A 75 6.61 -14.84 -15.29
C VAL A 75 7.42 -15.75 -14.39
N ALA A 76 8.52 -16.32 -14.90
CA ALA A 76 9.37 -17.24 -14.12
C ALA A 76 8.58 -18.35 -13.38
N GLY A 77 7.56 -18.92 -14.04
CA GLY A 77 6.73 -20.01 -13.52
C GLY A 77 5.63 -19.62 -12.53
N ARG A 78 5.44 -18.31 -12.25
CA ARG A 78 4.39 -17.79 -11.36
C ARG A 78 3.45 -16.87 -12.12
N GLY A 79 2.15 -16.93 -11.83
CA GLY A 79 1.17 -16.09 -12.50
C GLY A 79 1.24 -14.65 -11.99
N VAL A 80 1.27 -13.69 -12.91
CA VAL A 80 1.41 -12.26 -12.63
C VAL A 80 0.36 -11.50 -13.43
N LEU A 81 -0.26 -10.51 -12.78
CA LEU A 81 -1.07 -9.48 -13.44
C LEU A 81 -0.41 -8.12 -13.19
N SER A 82 -0.22 -7.31 -14.23
CA SER A 82 0.18 -5.90 -14.08
C SER A 82 -0.80 -4.99 -14.79
N LEU A 83 -1.18 -3.90 -14.15
CA LEU A 83 -2.05 -2.87 -14.70
C LEU A 83 -1.27 -1.57 -14.86
N ALA A 84 -1.26 -1.02 -16.08
CA ALA A 84 -0.84 0.34 -16.35
C ALA A 84 -1.97 1.29 -15.91
N LEU A 85 -1.64 2.21 -15.01
CA LEU A 85 -2.53 3.23 -14.47
C LEU A 85 -2.15 4.59 -15.07
N PRO A 86 -2.97 5.63 -14.90
CA PRO A 86 -2.60 6.99 -15.30
C PRO A 86 -1.30 7.48 -14.65
N ASN A 87 -0.72 8.54 -15.21
CA ASN A 87 0.50 9.19 -14.73
C ASN A 87 1.76 8.30 -14.75
N GLY A 88 1.79 7.27 -15.61
CA GLY A 88 2.95 6.38 -15.75
C GLY A 88 3.14 5.41 -14.59
N LEU A 89 2.11 5.25 -13.74
CA LEU A 89 2.12 4.26 -12.67
C LEU A 89 1.79 2.87 -13.21
N ARG A 90 2.38 1.85 -12.62
CA ARG A 90 2.05 0.45 -12.86
C ARG A 90 1.92 -0.28 -11.54
N THR A 91 0.86 -1.07 -11.39
CA THR A 91 0.66 -1.92 -10.21
C THR A 91 0.72 -3.39 -10.61
N THR A 92 1.24 -4.23 -9.74
CA THR A 92 1.47 -5.66 -10.00
C THR A 92 0.88 -6.52 -8.90
N TYR A 93 0.29 -7.67 -9.27
CA TYR A 93 -0.31 -8.65 -8.39
C TYR A 93 0.34 -10.02 -8.64
N GLU A 94 0.86 -10.66 -7.61
CA GLU A 94 1.38 -12.02 -7.68
C GLU A 94 1.28 -12.76 -6.33
N PRO A 95 1.16 -14.10 -6.30
CA PRO A 95 0.89 -14.98 -7.44
C PRO A 95 -0.62 -15.04 -7.74
N VAL A 96 -0.98 -14.96 -9.02
CA VAL A 96 -2.39 -14.88 -9.42
C VAL A 96 -2.72 -15.69 -10.67
N ARG A 97 -3.99 -16.08 -10.79
CA ARG A 97 -4.60 -16.44 -12.07
C ARG A 97 -5.37 -15.22 -12.59
N PRO A 98 -4.92 -14.56 -13.67
CA PRO A 98 -5.65 -13.46 -14.27
C PRO A 98 -7.03 -13.90 -14.77
N LEU A 99 -8.01 -13.00 -14.66
CA LEU A 99 -9.35 -13.12 -15.24
C LEU A 99 -9.57 -12.16 -16.42
N VAL A 100 -8.55 -11.37 -16.73
CA VAL A 100 -8.49 -10.38 -17.80
C VAL A 100 -7.31 -10.70 -18.72
N THR A 101 -7.30 -10.12 -19.90
CA THR A 101 -6.27 -10.34 -20.93
C THR A 101 -5.41 -9.09 -21.15
N GLU A 102 -4.19 -9.27 -21.67
CA GLU A 102 -3.30 -8.15 -21.98
C GLU A 102 -3.95 -7.17 -22.97
N GLY A 103 -3.81 -5.86 -22.71
CA GLY A 103 -4.43 -4.80 -23.50
C GLY A 103 -5.85 -4.41 -23.08
N GLU A 104 -6.54 -5.23 -22.28
CA GLU A 104 -7.90 -4.98 -21.80
C GLU A 104 -7.98 -3.74 -20.89
N GLU A 105 -9.06 -2.97 -21.01
CA GLU A 105 -9.38 -1.87 -20.09
C GLU A 105 -10.12 -2.40 -18.87
N VAL A 106 -9.75 -1.92 -17.69
CA VAL A 106 -10.38 -2.32 -16.43
C VAL A 106 -10.87 -1.09 -15.67
N SER A 107 -11.99 -1.24 -14.97
CA SER A 107 -12.50 -0.21 -14.07
C SER A 107 -11.96 -0.38 -12.65
N ALA A 108 -11.86 0.70 -11.89
CA ALA A 108 -11.53 0.62 -10.46
C ALA A 108 -12.55 -0.30 -9.74
N GLY A 109 -12.05 -1.25 -8.96
CA GLY A 109 -12.87 -2.21 -8.21
C GLY A 109 -13.32 -3.44 -8.99
N GLN A 110 -13.09 -3.49 -10.31
CA GLN A 110 -13.33 -4.67 -11.13
C GLN A 110 -12.49 -5.85 -10.60
N VAL A 111 -13.09 -7.03 -10.49
CA VAL A 111 -12.37 -8.27 -10.17
C VAL A 111 -11.56 -8.66 -11.41
N VAL A 112 -10.23 -8.72 -11.27
CA VAL A 112 -9.30 -8.90 -12.39
C VAL A 112 -8.44 -10.15 -12.28
N ALA A 113 -8.39 -10.76 -11.10
CA ALA A 113 -7.60 -11.94 -10.85
C ALA A 113 -8.11 -12.71 -9.62
N VAL A 114 -7.65 -13.94 -9.49
CA VAL A 114 -7.83 -14.77 -8.29
C VAL A 114 -6.46 -15.10 -7.73
N LEU A 115 -6.30 -15.00 -6.41
CA LEU A 115 -5.07 -15.38 -5.74
C LEU A 115 -4.81 -16.88 -5.87
N THR A 116 -3.57 -17.26 -6.18
CA THR A 116 -3.13 -18.66 -6.26
C THR A 116 -2.13 -18.99 -5.17
N GLU A 117 -1.72 -20.26 -5.08
CA GLU A 117 -0.61 -20.67 -4.21
C GLU A 117 0.69 -19.96 -4.57
N GLY A 118 1.51 -19.70 -3.55
CA GLY A 118 2.78 -18.97 -3.64
C GLY A 118 3.82 -19.52 -2.68
N SER A 119 5.09 -19.27 -2.98
CA SER A 119 6.20 -19.82 -2.19
C SER A 119 6.98 -18.77 -1.39
N HIS A 120 6.69 -17.47 -1.55
CA HIS A 120 7.50 -16.41 -0.94
C HIS A 120 7.02 -16.00 0.47
N CYS A 121 5.78 -16.31 0.82
CA CYS A 121 5.23 -16.12 2.15
C CYS A 121 5.07 -17.47 2.88
N PRO A 122 5.23 -17.51 4.22
CA PRO A 122 4.95 -18.71 5.02
C PRO A 122 3.47 -19.15 5.00
N ALA A 123 2.55 -18.22 4.72
CA ALA A 123 1.12 -18.44 4.55
C ALA A 123 0.64 -17.72 3.27
N PRO A 124 -0.50 -18.10 2.68
CA PRO A 124 -1.00 -17.46 1.47
C PRO A 124 -1.10 -15.93 1.59
N CYS A 125 -0.54 -15.24 0.60
CA CYS A 125 -0.46 -13.79 0.56
C CYS A 125 -0.47 -13.30 -0.90
N LEU A 126 -0.98 -12.09 -1.10
CA LEU A 126 -0.78 -11.31 -2.32
C LEU A 126 0.47 -10.44 -2.14
N HIS A 127 1.48 -10.63 -2.98
CA HIS A 127 2.47 -9.59 -3.22
C HIS A 127 1.87 -8.53 -4.15
N TRP A 128 1.76 -7.30 -3.63
CA TRP A 128 1.22 -6.16 -4.35
C TRP A 128 2.33 -5.12 -4.54
N GLY A 129 2.63 -4.81 -5.80
CA GLY A 129 3.68 -3.86 -6.17
C GLY A 129 3.14 -2.56 -6.76
N LEU A 130 3.96 -1.51 -6.68
CA LEU A 130 3.75 -0.24 -7.37
C LEU A 130 5.07 0.27 -7.95
N LEU A 131 5.00 0.71 -9.20
CA LEU A 131 6.12 1.24 -9.96
C LEU A 131 5.73 2.57 -10.61
N SER A 132 6.64 3.52 -10.65
CA SER A 132 6.56 4.76 -11.42
C SER A 132 7.75 4.82 -12.36
N GLY A 133 7.53 4.59 -13.65
CA GLY A 133 8.63 4.36 -14.60
C GLY A 133 9.45 3.12 -14.19
N GLU A 134 10.67 3.33 -13.69
CA GLU A 134 11.56 2.27 -13.18
C GLU A 134 11.71 2.27 -11.66
N VAL A 135 11.09 3.23 -10.96
CA VAL A 135 11.23 3.41 -9.52
C VAL A 135 10.10 2.70 -8.79
N TYR A 136 10.44 1.76 -7.92
CA TYR A 136 9.46 1.10 -7.06
C TYR A 136 9.03 2.04 -5.94
N LEU A 137 7.74 2.04 -5.64
CA LEU A 137 7.11 2.87 -4.62
C LEU A 137 6.33 2.00 -3.63
N ASN A 138 6.05 2.54 -2.45
CA ASN A 138 5.14 1.89 -1.51
C ASN A 138 3.70 1.87 -2.08
N PRO A 139 3.12 0.70 -2.39
CA PRO A 139 1.79 0.59 -2.98
C PRO A 139 0.67 1.09 -2.06
N LEU A 140 0.87 1.04 -0.74
CA LEU A 140 -0.10 1.57 0.23
C LEU A 140 -0.27 3.09 0.11
N ALA A 141 0.66 3.80 -0.53
CA ALA A 141 0.55 5.23 -0.80
C ALA A 141 -0.59 5.57 -1.78
N LEU A 142 -1.10 4.59 -2.53
CA LEU A 142 -2.30 4.77 -3.37
C LEU A 142 -3.57 4.88 -2.54
N LEU A 143 -3.59 4.24 -1.36
CA LEU A 143 -4.79 4.17 -0.53
C LEU A 143 -4.93 5.44 0.30
N ALA A 144 -6.16 5.94 0.42
CA ALA A 144 -6.46 7.01 1.36
C ALA A 144 -6.10 6.57 2.78
N ARG A 145 -5.33 7.38 3.50
CA ARG A 145 -5.01 7.10 4.90
C ARG A 145 -6.31 7.20 5.71
N PRO A 146 -6.67 6.17 6.51
CA PRO A 146 -7.80 6.31 7.41
C PRO A 146 -7.50 7.46 8.37
N THR A 147 -8.47 8.34 8.59
CA THR A 147 -8.34 9.36 9.62
C THR A 147 -8.33 8.65 10.98
N PRO A 148 -7.27 8.78 11.80
CA PRO A 148 -7.25 8.19 13.13
C PRO A 148 -8.49 8.66 13.90
N ARG A 149 -9.18 7.71 14.51
CA ARG A 149 -10.27 7.98 15.45
C ARG A 149 -9.82 7.43 16.78
N LEU A 150 -9.81 8.28 17.80
CA LEU A 150 -9.57 7.83 19.16
C LEU A 150 -10.71 6.90 19.54
N LEU A 151 -10.35 5.71 20.04
CA LEU A 151 -11.30 4.87 20.72
C LEU A 151 -11.67 5.57 22.04
N PRO A 152 -12.97 5.82 22.32
CA PRO A 152 -13.37 6.35 23.63
C PRO A 152 -12.83 5.46 24.74
N ASP A 153 -12.24 6.05 25.78
CA ASP A 153 -11.86 5.30 26.97
C ASP A 153 -13.15 4.79 27.64
N PRO A 154 -13.34 3.47 27.81
CA PRO A 154 -14.54 2.95 28.49
C PRO A 154 -14.54 3.25 29.99
N ARG A 155 -13.50 3.88 30.54
CA ARG A 155 -13.54 4.39 31.91
C ARG A 155 -14.62 5.46 32.04
N PRO A 156 -15.47 5.41 33.08
CA PRO A 156 -16.44 6.45 33.34
C PRO A 156 -15.73 7.79 33.52
N ASP A 157 -16.26 8.82 32.88
CA ASP A 157 -15.81 10.21 33.01
C ASP A 157 -15.75 10.58 34.50
N GLY A 158 -14.54 10.70 35.06
CA GLY A 158 -14.36 11.06 36.46
C GLY A 158 -13.15 10.45 37.18
N ALA A 159 -12.50 9.42 36.63
CA ALA A 159 -11.25 8.90 37.18
C ALA A 159 -10.04 9.75 36.72
N VAL A 160 -10.04 11.04 37.08
CA VAL A 160 -8.82 11.85 36.99
C VAL A 160 -7.83 11.26 38.00
N SER A 161 -6.83 10.55 37.50
CA SER A 161 -5.65 10.22 38.31
C SER A 161 -5.06 11.54 38.75
N GLY A 162 -5.06 11.79 40.06
CA GLY A 162 -4.61 13.05 40.66
C GLY A 162 -3.18 13.42 40.27
N PRO A 163 -2.75 14.66 40.57
CA PRO A 163 -1.43 15.12 40.19
C PRO A 163 -0.38 14.16 40.74
N VAL A 164 0.56 13.76 39.87
CA VAL A 164 1.78 13.06 40.26
C VAL A 164 2.54 14.03 41.16
N GLY A 165 2.35 13.88 42.47
CA GLY A 165 3.03 14.66 43.50
C GLY A 165 4.53 14.47 43.38
N ALA A 166 5.23 15.56 43.06
CA ALA A 166 6.67 15.63 43.26
C ALA A 166 6.99 15.67 44.76
N ALA A 167 8.13 15.05 45.09
CA ALA A 167 8.95 15.15 46.31
C ALA A 167 8.68 14.16 47.46
N GLY A 168 9.73 13.40 47.77
CA GLY A 168 9.88 12.60 48.98
C GLY A 168 11.17 11.80 48.97
N ALA A 169 12.29 12.47 49.29
CA ALA A 169 13.60 11.86 49.44
C ALA A 169 13.59 10.67 50.42
N GLY A 170 14.19 9.55 50.01
CA GLY A 170 14.44 8.38 50.84
C GLY A 170 15.63 7.61 50.30
N LEU A 171 16.81 7.89 50.84
CA LEU A 171 18.05 7.16 50.57
C LEU A 171 17.91 5.69 50.98
N SER A 172 18.32 4.77 50.10
CA SER A 172 18.81 3.45 50.50
C SER A 172 19.83 2.88 49.50
N PRO A 173 20.78 2.05 49.97
CA PRO A 173 22.08 1.91 49.33
C PRO A 173 22.17 0.78 48.30
N GLY A 174 22.95 1.03 47.26
CA GLY A 174 23.92 0.12 46.63
C GLY A 174 23.49 -1.26 46.11
N ARG A 175 23.53 -1.43 44.77
CA ARG A 175 24.03 -2.67 44.14
C ARG A 175 25.05 -2.29 43.06
N PRO A 176 26.22 -2.96 43.00
CA PRO A 176 27.21 -2.67 41.97
C PRO A 176 26.75 -3.16 40.60
N ALA A 177 27.07 -2.38 39.57
CA ALA A 177 26.78 -2.69 38.18
C ALA A 177 27.52 -3.96 37.71
N GLY A 178 26.77 -4.96 37.27
CA GLY A 178 27.30 -6.10 36.53
C GLY A 178 27.88 -5.64 35.19
N ARG A 179 29.11 -6.06 34.92
CA ARG A 179 29.86 -5.84 33.68
C ARG A 179 29.20 -6.61 32.52
N TRP A 180 28.88 -5.93 31.43
CA TRP A 180 28.51 -6.57 30.17
C TRP A 180 29.74 -7.22 29.52
N PRO A 181 29.67 -8.48 29.06
CA PRO A 181 30.73 -9.06 28.24
C PRO A 181 30.68 -8.47 26.83
N GLY A 182 31.82 -7.94 26.36
CA GLY A 182 32.01 -7.52 24.97
C GLY A 182 32.07 -8.70 24.00
N PRO A 183 31.96 -8.46 22.69
CA PRO A 183 31.94 -9.51 21.68
C PRO A 183 33.30 -10.21 21.57
N SER A 184 33.27 -11.54 21.42
CA SER A 184 34.43 -12.38 21.14
C SER A 184 34.81 -12.34 19.64
N PRO A 185 36.09 -12.58 19.30
CA PRO A 185 36.65 -12.38 17.95
C PRO A 185 36.13 -13.34 16.88
#